data_AF-A0A6P0Z459-F1
#
_entry.id   AF-A0A6P0Z459-F1
#
_cell.length_a   1.000
_cell.length_b   1.000
_cell.length_c   1.000
_cell.angle_alpha   90.00
_cell.angle_beta   90.00
_cell.angle_gamma   90.00
#
_symmetry.space_group_name_H-M   'P 1'
#
loop_
_entity.id
_entity.type
_entity.pdbx_description
1 polymer ?
#
loop_
_entity_poly.entity_id
_entity_poly.type
_entity_poly.pdbx_seq_one_letter_code
_entity_poly.pdbx_strand_id
1 'polypeptide(L)'
;LPLDPNARLANEKRSTVKSMLDTLAKDPEEFIFYNNGILIVAYSIKINGSGSSGGFNVELKLVSPDEQQEDKFIGNGIVNGGHTYTAIMKALEAYEKLQSQPYKTKTKSETAKANYSELEKASVQIFVLVNVNQEDIANISRYRNTSEKVEEFSLKNLAGEWDIIKKYLPLEYESNVAFRDGENKPYDVTDLIRRLACINNKVYPWRSGDGSQKNPSATCTSYGRLVKNWKKDDFEEIVPLLKDILYIEECIRSEYDQTKRISKFNGVEKNSYKFITLVSLPCSNSLIITRYD
;
A
#
# COMPACT_ATOMS: atom_id res chain seq x y z
N LEU A 1 3.45 8.66 -15.13
CA LEU A 1 3.08 9.56 -14.02
C LEU A 1 3.34 8.85 -12.69
N PRO A 2 3.89 9.54 -11.66
CA PRO A 2 4.10 8.96 -10.34
C PRO A 2 2.78 8.51 -9.70
N LEU A 3 2.81 7.37 -9.00
CA LEU A 3 1.67 6.78 -8.27
C LEU A 3 1.82 6.92 -6.74
N ASP A 4 2.91 7.51 -6.26
CA ASP A 4 3.22 7.65 -4.84
C ASP A 4 2.18 8.41 -4.02
N PRO A 5 1.55 9.49 -4.51
CA PRO A 5 0.53 10.19 -3.73
C PRO A 5 -0.81 9.44 -3.68
N ASN A 6 -0.94 8.30 -4.36
CA ASN A 6 -2.08 7.42 -4.20
C ASN A 6 -1.93 6.60 -2.90
N ALA A 7 -2.93 6.67 -2.02
CA ALA A 7 -2.94 5.87 -0.80
C ALA A 7 -3.09 4.36 -1.08
N ARG A 8 -3.24 3.92 -2.32
CA ARG A 8 -3.37 2.50 -2.68
C ARG A 8 -2.52 2.20 -3.90
N LEU A 9 -1.78 1.10 -3.87
CA LEU A 9 -1.07 0.61 -5.03
C LEU A 9 -2.05 -0.01 -6.02
N ALA A 10 -1.84 0.28 -7.30
CA ALA A 10 -2.62 -0.34 -8.36
C ALA A 10 -2.26 -1.83 -8.46
N ASN A 11 -3.25 -2.71 -8.26
CA ASN A 11 -3.05 -4.14 -8.40
C ASN A 11 -3.72 -4.66 -9.67
N GLU A 12 -2.89 -5.13 -10.60
CA GLU A 12 -3.29 -5.62 -11.90
C GLU A 12 -4.23 -6.84 -11.86
N LYS A 13 -4.19 -7.60 -10.77
CA LYS A 13 -5.01 -8.79 -10.57
C LYS A 13 -6.40 -8.47 -10.03
N ARG A 14 -6.65 -7.22 -9.59
CA ARG A 14 -7.98 -6.76 -9.13
C ARG A 14 -9.02 -6.95 -10.24
N SER A 15 -10.22 -7.34 -9.85
CA SER A 15 -11.38 -7.47 -10.76
C SER A 15 -11.60 -6.18 -11.54
N THR A 16 -11.48 -5.02 -10.90
CA THR A 16 -11.67 -3.71 -11.53
C THR A 16 -10.69 -3.48 -12.68
N VAL A 17 -9.41 -3.83 -12.52
CA VAL A 17 -8.42 -3.72 -13.61
C VAL A 17 -8.74 -4.69 -14.75
N LYS A 18 -9.17 -5.91 -14.43
CA LYS A 18 -9.59 -6.88 -15.45
C LYS A 18 -10.78 -6.36 -16.27
N SER A 19 -11.80 -5.82 -15.61
CA SER A 19 -12.96 -5.22 -16.29
C SER A 19 -12.59 -4.01 -17.16
N MET A 20 -11.64 -3.18 -16.69
CA MET A 20 -11.10 -2.07 -17.49
C MET A 20 -10.39 -2.59 -18.75
N LEU A 21 -9.53 -3.61 -18.62
CA LEU A 21 -8.84 -4.24 -19.74
C LEU A 21 -9.82 -4.87 -20.74
N ASP A 22 -10.87 -5.53 -20.24
CA ASP A 22 -11.94 -6.09 -21.09
C ASP A 22 -12.67 -4.99 -21.86
N THR A 23 -12.97 -3.86 -21.22
CA THR A 23 -13.61 -2.70 -21.89
C THR A 23 -12.70 -2.13 -22.96
N LEU A 24 -11.43 -1.89 -22.65
CA LEU A 24 -10.44 -1.36 -23.61
C LEU A 24 -10.23 -2.29 -24.83
N ALA A 25 -10.43 -3.60 -24.66
CA ALA A 25 -10.28 -4.57 -25.73
C ALA A 25 -11.55 -4.74 -26.59
N LYS A 26 -12.74 -4.63 -26.00
CA LYS A 26 -14.01 -4.92 -26.68
C LYS A 26 -14.73 -3.66 -27.14
N ASP A 27 -14.82 -2.68 -26.25
CA ASP A 27 -15.68 -1.50 -26.39
C ASP A 27 -14.89 -0.23 -25.98
N PRO A 28 -13.76 0.11 -26.66
CA PRO A 28 -12.86 1.18 -26.23
C PRO A 28 -13.54 2.55 -26.15
N GLU A 29 -14.48 2.87 -27.04
CA GLU A 29 -15.25 4.12 -27.04
C GLU A 29 -16.05 4.32 -25.75
N GLU A 30 -16.51 3.22 -25.13
CA GLU A 30 -17.30 3.25 -23.89
C GLU A 30 -16.44 3.45 -22.64
N PHE A 31 -15.11 3.35 -22.75
CA PHE A 31 -14.20 3.39 -21.61
C PHE A 31 -14.35 4.66 -20.78
N ILE A 32 -14.65 5.80 -21.42
CA ILE A 32 -14.86 7.08 -20.75
C ILE A 32 -16.10 7.08 -19.85
N PHE A 33 -17.15 6.34 -20.22
CA PHE A 33 -18.41 6.29 -19.47
C PHE A 33 -18.36 5.30 -18.31
N TYR A 34 -17.57 4.24 -18.44
CA TYR A 34 -17.48 3.19 -17.41
C TYR A 34 -16.43 3.46 -16.33
N ASN A 35 -15.63 4.52 -16.47
CA ASN A 35 -14.52 4.82 -15.56
C ASN A 35 -14.51 6.27 -15.10
N ASN A 36 -14.24 6.49 -13.80
CA ASN A 36 -14.19 7.82 -13.17
C ASN A 36 -12.96 8.67 -13.54
N GLY A 37 -12.15 8.21 -14.51
CA GLY A 37 -10.95 8.90 -14.96
C GLY A 37 -9.77 8.84 -13.98
N ILE A 38 -8.85 9.79 -14.14
CA ILE A 38 -7.61 9.91 -13.35
C ILE A 38 -7.56 11.30 -12.73
N LEU A 39 -7.30 11.36 -11.43
CA LEU A 39 -7.06 12.60 -10.69
C LEU A 39 -5.57 12.75 -10.40
N ILE A 40 -5.01 13.88 -10.83
CA ILE A 40 -3.60 14.22 -10.70
C ILE A 40 -3.47 15.49 -9.87
N VAL A 41 -2.56 15.49 -8.91
CA VAL A 41 -2.05 16.72 -8.30
C VAL A 41 -0.74 17.09 -9.00
N ALA A 42 -0.60 18.34 -9.42
CA ALA A 42 0.57 18.86 -10.10
C ALA A 42 0.98 20.22 -9.53
N TYR A 43 2.24 20.59 -9.67
CA TYR A 43 2.74 21.92 -9.28
C TYR A 43 2.19 23.01 -10.19
N SER A 44 2.24 22.77 -11.50
CA SER A 44 1.66 23.68 -12.49
C SER A 44 1.22 22.93 -13.73
N ILE A 45 0.23 23.50 -14.43
CA ILE A 45 -0.27 23.04 -15.72
C ILE A 45 0.02 24.11 -16.77
N LYS A 46 0.52 23.69 -17.94
CA LYS A 46 0.68 24.55 -19.11
C LYS A 46 -0.05 23.92 -20.28
N ILE A 47 -0.92 24.69 -20.92
CA ILE A 47 -1.67 24.27 -22.10
C ILE A 47 -1.02 24.94 -23.30
N ASN A 48 -0.49 24.12 -24.21
CA ASN A 48 0.11 24.57 -25.45
C ASN A 48 -0.88 24.26 -26.61
N GLY A 49 -1.36 25.29 -27.31
CA GLY A 49 -2.10 25.15 -28.58
C GLY A 49 -1.14 25.29 -29.78
N SER A 50 -1.40 24.78 -30.98
CA SER A 50 -2.50 24.01 -31.55
C SER A 50 -1.88 22.88 -32.38
N GLY A 51 -2.19 21.62 -32.07
CA GLY A 51 -1.92 20.54 -33.02
C GLY A 51 -2.80 20.73 -34.26
N SER A 52 -2.32 20.32 -35.44
CA SER A 52 -2.96 20.53 -36.75
C SER A 52 -4.41 20.00 -36.88
N SER A 53 -4.91 19.30 -35.87
CA SER A 53 -6.20 18.61 -35.80
C SER A 53 -7.13 19.09 -34.68
N GLY A 54 -6.90 20.27 -34.09
CA GLY A 54 -7.79 20.86 -33.07
C GLY A 54 -7.57 20.34 -31.65
N GLY A 55 -6.52 19.53 -31.43
CA GLY A 55 -6.06 19.11 -30.11
C GLY A 55 -5.15 20.13 -29.42
N PHE A 56 -5.06 20.04 -28.10
CA PHE A 56 -4.13 20.80 -27.28
C PHE A 56 -3.17 19.86 -26.54
N ASN A 57 -1.94 20.29 -26.34
CA ASN A 57 -0.97 19.56 -25.54
C ASN A 57 -0.99 20.11 -24.11
N VAL A 58 -1.02 19.21 -23.13
CA VAL A 58 -0.94 19.57 -21.71
C VAL A 58 0.42 19.14 -21.17
N GLU A 59 1.16 20.09 -20.64
CA GLU A 59 2.41 19.87 -19.94
C GLU A 59 2.18 20.04 -18.44
N LEU A 60 2.53 19.01 -17.66
CA LEU A 60 2.40 18.99 -16.21
C LEU A 60 3.78 19.07 -15.58
N LYS A 61 3.99 20.07 -14.72
CA LYS A 61 5.16 20.12 -13.85
C LYS A 61 4.82 19.40 -12.55
N LEU A 62 5.59 18.38 -12.21
CA LEU A 62 5.44 17.61 -10.98
C LEU A 62 6.65 17.87 -10.08
N VAL A 63 6.42 17.96 -8.78
CA VAL A 63 7.46 17.98 -7.76
C VAL A 63 7.49 16.61 -7.09
N SER A 64 8.64 15.96 -7.12
CA SER A 64 8.90 14.70 -6.42
C SER A 64 9.84 14.95 -5.24
N PRO A 65 9.78 14.13 -4.17
CA PRO A 65 10.80 14.15 -3.13
C PRO A 65 12.19 13.83 -3.71
N ASP A 66 13.23 14.43 -3.16
CA ASP A 66 14.60 13.91 -3.33
C ASP A 66 14.74 12.60 -2.56
N GLU A 67 15.67 11.72 -2.94
CA GLU A 67 15.88 10.38 -2.33
C GLU A 67 16.05 10.43 -0.79
N GLN A 68 16.51 11.56 -0.24
CA GLN A 68 16.70 11.77 1.20
C GLN A 68 15.43 12.21 1.94
N GLN A 69 14.33 12.46 1.23
CA GLN A 69 13.07 13.01 1.75
C GLN A 69 11.83 12.15 1.41
N GLU A 70 12.00 10.98 0.76
CA GLU A 70 10.89 10.10 0.37
C GLU A 70 9.94 9.76 1.53
N ASP A 71 10.47 9.58 2.74
CA ASP A 71 9.65 9.26 3.91
C ASP A 71 8.80 10.43 4.44
N LYS A 72 9.17 11.68 4.12
CA LYS A 72 8.54 12.89 4.69
C LYS A 72 7.81 13.77 3.68
N PHE A 73 7.99 13.49 2.39
CA PHE A 73 7.46 14.33 1.33
C PHE A 73 6.59 13.54 0.35
N ILE A 74 5.29 13.90 0.34
CA ILE A 74 4.34 13.36 -0.62
C ILE A 74 4.47 14.15 -1.92
N GLY A 75 5.04 13.51 -2.94
CA GLY A 75 5.19 14.09 -4.27
C GLY A 75 3.87 14.37 -5.00
N ASN A 76 3.96 15.08 -6.12
CA ASN A 76 2.88 15.26 -7.08
C ASN A 76 2.73 14.02 -7.96
N GLY A 77 1.51 13.80 -8.49
CA GLY A 77 1.21 12.62 -9.28
C GLY A 77 -0.25 12.22 -9.19
N ILE A 78 -0.52 10.95 -9.53
CA ILE A 78 -1.87 10.39 -9.51
C ILE A 78 -2.28 10.13 -8.06
N VAL A 79 -3.30 10.84 -7.59
CA VAL A 79 -3.89 10.63 -6.25
C VAL A 79 -5.07 9.66 -6.29
N ASN A 80 -5.73 9.51 -7.44
CA ASN A 80 -6.81 8.54 -7.66
C ASN A 80 -6.86 8.16 -9.15
N GLY A 81 -7.40 6.97 -9.45
CA GLY A 81 -7.40 6.40 -10.79
C GLY A 81 -6.15 5.59 -11.10
N GLY A 82 -5.40 5.15 -10.07
CA GLY A 82 -4.20 4.31 -10.26
C GLY A 82 -4.51 3.02 -11.04
N HIS A 83 -5.61 2.34 -10.73
CA HIS A 83 -6.06 1.17 -11.50
C HIS A 83 -6.39 1.50 -12.96
N THR A 84 -7.06 2.63 -13.21
CA THR A 84 -7.37 3.13 -14.56
C THR A 84 -6.10 3.41 -15.35
N TYR A 85 -5.14 4.12 -14.74
CA TYR A 85 -3.83 4.36 -15.33
C TYR A 85 -3.10 3.06 -15.66
N THR A 86 -3.03 2.12 -14.72
CA THR A 86 -2.39 0.81 -14.94
C THR A 86 -3.05 0.01 -16.07
N ALA A 87 -4.38 -0.02 -16.14
CA ALA A 87 -5.10 -0.70 -17.22
C ALA A 87 -4.77 -0.08 -18.60
N ILE A 88 -4.77 1.25 -18.69
CA ILE A 88 -4.42 1.99 -19.91
C ILE A 88 -2.98 1.69 -20.34
N MET A 89 -2.02 1.79 -19.41
CA MET A 89 -0.60 1.54 -19.74
C MET A 89 -0.36 0.12 -20.27
N LYS A 90 -1.06 -0.88 -19.72
CA LYS A 90 -1.01 -2.25 -20.22
C LYS A 90 -1.61 -2.42 -21.61
N ALA A 91 -2.77 -1.81 -21.84
CA ALA A 91 -3.41 -1.85 -23.14
C ALA A 91 -2.53 -1.18 -24.20
N LEU A 92 -1.89 -0.05 -23.86
CA LEU A 92 -0.94 0.65 -24.72
C LEU A 92 0.28 -0.22 -25.05
N GLU A 93 0.90 -0.85 -24.06
CA GLU A 93 2.04 -1.76 -24.27
C GLU A 93 1.65 -2.92 -25.22
N ALA A 94 0.44 -3.47 -25.08
CA ALA A 94 -0.08 -4.50 -25.98
C ALA A 94 -0.35 -3.97 -27.39
N TYR A 95 -0.92 -2.77 -27.53
CA TYR A 95 -1.16 -2.10 -28.80
C TYR A 95 0.14 -1.80 -29.55
N GLU A 96 1.15 -1.25 -28.88
CA GLU A 96 2.47 -0.99 -29.46
C GLU A 96 3.16 -2.27 -29.95
N LYS A 97 3.03 -3.38 -29.19
CA LYS A 97 3.51 -4.70 -29.62
C LYS A 97 2.79 -5.21 -30.87
N LEU A 98 1.51 -4.88 -31.07
CA LEU A 98 0.76 -5.23 -32.28
C LEU A 98 1.21 -4.37 -33.48
N GLN A 99 1.43 -3.08 -33.27
CA GLN A 99 1.87 -2.15 -34.33
C GLN A 99 3.31 -2.43 -34.81
N SER A 100 4.18 -2.90 -33.91
CA SER A 100 5.60 -3.12 -34.19
C SER A 100 5.94 -4.47 -34.83
N GLN A 101 4.97 -5.39 -34.98
CA GLN A 101 5.23 -6.69 -35.60
C GLN A 101 5.14 -6.65 -37.14
N PRO A 102 6.22 -7.00 -37.86
CA PRO A 102 6.12 -7.29 -39.29
C PRO A 102 5.28 -8.55 -39.49
N TYR A 103 4.30 -8.46 -40.39
CA TYR A 103 3.34 -9.49 -40.79
C TYR A 103 3.93 -10.91 -40.67
N LYS A 104 3.58 -11.64 -39.60
CA LYS A 104 3.87 -13.06 -39.46
C LYS A 104 2.58 -13.86 -39.43
N THR A 105 2.61 -14.92 -40.24
CA THR A 105 1.58 -15.91 -40.49
C THR A 105 0.99 -16.49 -39.20
N LYS A 106 -0.34 -16.57 -39.18
CA LYS A 106 -1.14 -17.15 -38.10
C LYS A 106 -0.70 -18.59 -37.80
N THR A 107 0.00 -18.80 -36.70
CA THR A 107 0.06 -20.12 -36.05
C THR A 107 -0.98 -20.15 -34.96
N LYS A 108 -1.95 -21.07 -35.08
CA LYS A 108 -3.00 -21.32 -34.09
C LYS A 108 -2.39 -21.98 -32.85
N SER A 109 -2.42 -21.28 -31.72
CA SER A 109 -2.63 -21.86 -30.39
C SER A 109 -2.95 -20.75 -29.38
N GLU A 110 -3.74 -21.14 -28.37
CA GLU A 110 -3.98 -20.49 -27.08
C GLU A 110 -4.96 -19.30 -27.01
N THR A 111 -6.01 -19.53 -26.20
CA THR A 111 -6.89 -18.57 -25.51
C THR A 111 -6.94 -17.18 -26.11
N ALA A 112 -8.09 -16.84 -26.73
CA ALA A 112 -8.39 -15.54 -27.33
C ALA A 112 -7.65 -14.38 -26.64
N LYS A 113 -6.48 -14.00 -27.17
CA LYS A 113 -5.71 -12.86 -26.67
C LYS A 113 -6.58 -11.62 -26.83
N ALA A 114 -6.68 -10.83 -25.77
CA ALA A 114 -7.38 -9.55 -25.81
C ALA A 114 -6.85 -8.71 -27.00
N ASN A 115 -7.77 -8.27 -27.86
CA ASN A 115 -7.45 -7.48 -29.04
C ASN A 115 -7.53 -6.00 -28.67
N TYR A 116 -6.43 -5.26 -28.81
CA TYR A 116 -6.39 -3.83 -28.54
C TYR A 116 -6.25 -2.99 -29.82
N SER A 117 -6.54 -3.56 -31.00
CA SER A 117 -6.31 -2.89 -32.29
C SER A 117 -7.00 -1.54 -32.45
N GLU A 118 -8.11 -1.31 -31.72
CA GLU A 118 -8.89 -0.07 -31.78
C GLU A 118 -8.72 0.82 -30.54
N LEU A 119 -7.63 0.63 -29.78
CA LEU A 119 -7.39 1.35 -28.52
C LEU A 119 -7.39 2.88 -28.67
N GLU A 120 -7.02 3.40 -29.84
CA GLU A 120 -7.05 4.82 -30.20
C GLU A 120 -8.45 5.47 -30.11
N LYS A 121 -9.51 4.66 -30.14
CA LYS A 121 -10.89 5.13 -29.95
C LYS A 121 -11.25 5.35 -28.48
N ALA A 122 -10.43 4.85 -27.56
CA ALA A 122 -10.68 5.01 -26.13
C ALA A 122 -10.35 6.43 -25.65
N SER A 123 -11.20 6.96 -24.77
CA SER A 123 -10.99 8.24 -24.11
C SER A 123 -11.03 8.08 -22.59
N VAL A 124 -10.27 8.90 -21.88
CA VAL A 124 -10.25 8.92 -20.40
C VAL A 124 -10.34 10.35 -19.90
N GLN A 125 -11.15 10.57 -18.86
CA GLN A 125 -11.22 11.87 -18.20
C GLN A 125 -10.01 12.09 -17.30
N ILE A 126 -9.35 13.25 -17.44
CA ILE A 126 -8.24 13.66 -16.58
C ILE A 126 -8.65 14.91 -15.80
N PHE A 127 -8.49 14.85 -14.48
CA PHE A 127 -8.63 16.00 -13.59
C PHE A 127 -7.26 16.37 -13.04
N VAL A 128 -6.90 17.66 -13.12
CA VAL A 128 -5.63 18.16 -12.60
C VAL A 128 -5.90 19.22 -11.54
N LEU A 129 -5.40 19.00 -10.32
CA LEU A 129 -5.40 19.98 -9.24
C LEU A 129 -4.01 20.63 -9.15
N VAL A 130 -3.99 21.94 -9.03
CA VAL A 130 -2.78 22.75 -8.82
C VAL A 130 -2.93 23.57 -7.54
N ASN A 131 -1.83 24.08 -7.00
CA ASN A 131 -1.81 24.84 -5.74
C ASN A 131 -2.42 24.08 -4.55
N VAL A 132 -2.16 22.76 -4.49
CA VAL A 132 -2.58 21.89 -3.38
C VAL A 132 -1.43 21.81 -2.38
N ASN A 133 -1.73 22.07 -1.10
CA ASN A 133 -0.75 21.89 -0.02
C ASN A 133 -0.45 20.40 0.17
N GLN A 134 0.80 20.07 0.52
CA GLN A 134 1.24 18.69 0.68
C GLN A 134 0.40 17.91 1.70
N GLU A 135 0.07 18.53 2.83
CA GLU A 135 -0.77 17.95 3.89
C GLU A 135 -2.18 17.58 3.41
N ASP A 136 -2.69 18.26 2.39
CA ASP A 136 -4.01 18.01 1.83
C ASP A 136 -4.02 16.86 0.82
N ILE A 137 -2.86 16.48 0.25
CA ILE A 137 -2.77 15.41 -0.76
C ILE A 137 -3.28 14.08 -0.18
N ALA A 138 -2.92 13.77 1.07
CA ALA A 138 -3.38 12.57 1.77
C ALA A 138 -4.91 12.59 1.97
N ASN A 139 -5.47 13.74 2.36
CA ASN A 139 -6.91 13.92 2.54
C ASN A 139 -7.67 13.81 1.21
N ILE A 140 -7.16 14.41 0.13
CA ILE A 140 -7.75 14.31 -1.20
C ILE A 140 -7.77 12.85 -1.67
N SER A 141 -6.64 12.14 -1.52
CA SER A 141 -6.53 10.71 -1.81
C SER A 141 -7.56 9.88 -1.04
N ARG A 142 -7.74 10.18 0.26
CA ARG A 142 -8.75 9.54 1.12
C ARG A 142 -10.17 9.73 0.63
N TYR A 143 -10.60 10.98 0.43
CA TYR A 143 -11.99 11.31 0.11
C TYR A 143 -12.38 10.96 -1.33
N ARG A 144 -11.42 10.77 -2.23
CA ARG A 144 -11.70 10.37 -3.63
C ARG A 144 -11.76 8.85 -3.81
N ASN A 145 -11.27 8.07 -2.85
CA ASN A 145 -11.33 6.59 -2.85
C ASN A 145 -12.63 6.04 -2.19
N THR A 146 -13.76 6.74 -2.27
CA THR A 146 -15.00 6.33 -1.55
C THR A 146 -15.74 5.13 -2.15
N SER A 147 -15.48 4.77 -3.41
CA SER A 147 -16.18 3.65 -4.10
C SER A 147 -15.74 2.27 -3.62
N GLU A 148 -14.45 2.11 -3.28
CA GLU A 148 -13.90 0.97 -2.55
C GLU A 148 -13.01 1.54 -1.45
N LYS A 149 -13.40 1.36 -0.18
CA LYS A 149 -12.67 1.93 0.95
C LYS A 149 -11.22 1.43 0.94
N VAL A 150 -10.29 2.36 0.88
CA VAL A 150 -8.86 2.10 1.13
C VAL A 150 -8.70 1.79 2.61
N GLU A 151 -7.82 0.84 2.92
CA GLU A 151 -7.52 0.47 4.30
C GLU A 151 -6.99 1.66 5.11
N GLU A 152 -7.49 1.82 6.34
CA GLU A 152 -7.16 2.96 7.20
C GLU A 152 -5.66 3.06 7.47
N PHE A 153 -4.96 1.92 7.58
CA PHE A 153 -3.52 1.91 7.80
C PHE A 153 -2.76 2.54 6.62
N SER A 154 -3.26 2.38 5.40
CA SER A 154 -2.62 2.93 4.21
C SER A 154 -2.74 4.45 4.13
N LEU A 155 -3.90 4.97 4.58
CA LEU A 155 -4.15 6.41 4.69
C LEU A 155 -3.25 7.05 5.75
N LYS A 156 -3.12 6.39 6.91
CA LYS A 156 -2.23 6.84 7.98
C LYS A 156 -0.76 6.78 7.60
N ASN A 157 -0.36 5.81 6.76
CA ASN A 157 0.98 5.77 6.18
C ASN A 157 1.24 7.00 5.30
N LEU A 158 0.29 7.31 4.41
CA LEU A 158 0.40 8.47 3.53
C LEU A 158 0.46 9.78 4.34
N ALA A 159 -0.19 9.84 5.50
CA ALA A 159 -0.12 10.97 6.43
C ALA A 159 1.14 11.01 7.33
N GLY A 160 2.09 10.07 7.17
CA GLY A 160 3.32 10.02 7.97
C GLY A 160 3.15 9.51 9.41
N GLU A 161 1.99 8.95 9.77
CA GLU A 161 1.76 8.48 11.14
C GLU A 161 2.65 7.27 11.52
N TRP A 162 3.13 6.52 10.52
CA TRP A 162 3.97 5.34 10.70
C TRP A 162 5.47 5.63 10.66
N ASP A 163 5.89 6.89 10.52
CA ASP A 163 7.32 7.24 10.42
C ASP A 163 8.10 6.79 11.66
N ILE A 164 7.46 6.84 12.85
CA ILE A 164 8.07 6.33 14.08
C ILE A 164 8.26 4.81 14.02
N ILE A 165 7.31 4.07 13.43
CA ILE A 165 7.41 2.62 13.30
C ILE A 165 8.51 2.28 12.29
N LYS A 166 8.52 2.92 11.12
CA LYS A 166 9.57 2.73 10.10
C LYS A 166 10.97 2.99 10.68
N LYS A 167 11.14 4.07 11.44
CA LYS A 167 12.41 4.41 12.11
C LYS A 167 12.98 3.30 13.00
N TYR A 168 12.12 2.55 13.69
CA TYR A 168 12.54 1.49 14.63
C TYR A 168 12.31 0.07 14.11
N LEU A 169 11.74 -0.07 12.91
CA LEU A 169 11.65 -1.33 12.21
C LEU A 169 13.04 -1.65 11.63
N PRO A 170 13.64 -2.80 11.97
CA PRO A 170 14.92 -3.17 11.37
C PRO A 170 14.83 -3.24 9.85
N LEU A 171 15.80 -2.67 9.14
CA LEU A 171 15.87 -2.61 7.66
C LEU A 171 15.66 -3.98 7.00
N GLU A 172 16.21 -5.03 7.63
CA GLU A 172 16.08 -6.43 7.21
C GLU A 172 14.63 -6.94 7.18
N TYR A 173 13.68 -6.27 7.85
CA TYR A 173 12.27 -6.65 7.93
C TYR A 173 11.33 -5.71 7.19
N GLU A 174 11.78 -4.54 6.72
CA GLU A 174 10.93 -3.57 6.01
C GLU A 174 10.31 -4.17 4.74
N SER A 175 11.04 -5.03 4.05
CA SER A 175 10.57 -5.75 2.86
C SER A 175 9.40 -6.71 3.15
N ASN A 176 9.22 -7.11 4.41
CA ASN A 176 8.18 -8.03 4.85
C ASN A 176 6.90 -7.34 5.33
N VAL A 177 6.89 -6.00 5.47
CA VAL A 177 5.79 -5.24 6.05
C VAL A 177 5.14 -4.32 5.02
N ALA A 178 3.85 -4.53 4.77
CA ALA A 178 3.01 -3.65 3.97
C ALA A 178 2.62 -2.41 4.78
N PHE A 179 2.92 -1.24 4.23
CA PHE A 179 2.48 0.06 4.69
C PHE A 179 1.42 0.67 3.77
N ARG A 180 1.25 0.14 2.56
CA ARG A 180 0.24 0.55 1.58
C ARG A 180 -0.70 -0.60 1.23
N ASP A 181 -1.98 -0.29 1.08
CA ASP A 181 -2.98 -1.22 0.54
C ASP A 181 -2.55 -1.69 -0.87
N GLY A 182 -2.58 -3.00 -1.07
CA GLY A 182 -2.17 -3.66 -2.32
C GLY A 182 -0.72 -4.17 -2.34
N GLU A 183 0.11 -3.86 -1.33
CA GLU A 183 1.44 -4.47 -1.21
C GLU A 183 1.31 -5.97 -0.91
N ASN A 184 1.96 -6.80 -1.74
CA ASN A 184 1.96 -8.25 -1.57
C ASN A 184 3.11 -8.67 -0.63
N LYS A 185 2.95 -8.40 0.65
CA LYS A 185 3.92 -8.71 1.71
C LYS A 185 3.29 -9.64 2.75
N PRO A 186 4.10 -10.44 3.48
CA PRO A 186 3.57 -11.43 4.43
C PRO A 186 2.89 -10.81 5.65
N TYR A 187 3.23 -9.57 6.02
CA TYR A 187 2.64 -8.84 7.13
C TYR A 187 2.26 -7.43 6.69
N ASP A 188 1.42 -6.76 7.47
CA ASP A 188 1.17 -5.32 7.33
C ASP A 188 1.50 -4.55 8.61
N VAL A 189 1.50 -3.21 8.53
CA VAL A 189 1.79 -2.36 9.70
C VAL A 189 0.80 -2.58 10.86
N THR A 190 -0.41 -3.08 10.59
CA THR A 190 -1.38 -3.40 11.64
C THR A 190 -0.92 -4.58 12.49
N ASP A 191 -0.20 -5.55 11.91
CA ASP A 191 0.46 -6.61 12.67
C ASP A 191 1.44 -6.06 13.72
N LEU A 192 2.22 -5.04 13.35
CA LEU A 192 3.15 -4.38 14.27
C LEU A 192 2.41 -3.62 15.38
N ILE A 193 1.40 -2.84 15.00
CA ILE A 193 0.58 -2.05 15.94
C ILE A 193 -0.09 -2.95 16.97
N ARG A 194 -0.60 -4.12 16.56
CA ARG A 194 -1.23 -5.09 17.47
C ARG A 194 -0.26 -5.59 18.55
N ARG A 195 0.99 -5.86 18.17
CA ARG A 195 2.05 -6.35 19.06
C ARG A 195 2.49 -5.27 20.04
N LEU A 196 2.77 -4.08 19.52
CA LEU A 196 3.09 -2.92 20.33
C LEU A 196 1.98 -2.63 21.34
N ALA A 197 0.72 -2.64 20.90
CA ALA A 197 -0.41 -2.37 21.78
C ALA A 197 -0.60 -3.46 22.83
N CYS A 198 -0.33 -4.74 22.51
CA CYS A 198 -0.54 -5.85 23.42
C CYS A 198 0.23 -5.70 24.74
N ILE A 199 1.42 -5.10 24.67
CA ILE A 199 2.30 -4.89 25.82
C ILE A 199 2.32 -3.43 26.33
N ASN A 200 1.50 -2.55 25.73
CA ASN A 200 1.49 -1.13 26.05
C ASN A 200 0.56 -0.81 27.24
N ASN A 201 1.17 -0.53 28.39
CA ASN A 201 0.45 -0.17 29.62
C ASN A 201 -0.29 1.18 29.55
N LYS A 202 0.07 2.10 28.65
CA LYS A 202 -0.70 3.33 28.43
C LYS A 202 -2.01 3.04 27.71
N VAL A 203 -1.99 2.12 26.75
CA VAL A 203 -3.17 1.71 25.97
C VAL A 203 -4.04 0.74 26.78
N TYR A 204 -3.41 -0.22 27.46
CA TYR A 204 -4.06 -1.22 28.31
C TYR A 204 -3.45 -1.22 29.71
N PRO A 205 -3.82 -0.25 30.58
CA PRO A 205 -3.37 -0.25 31.95
C PRO A 205 -3.89 -1.47 32.69
N TRP A 206 -3.07 -1.97 33.62
CA TRP A 206 -3.43 -3.08 34.51
C TRP A 206 -4.79 -2.85 35.22
N ARG A 207 -5.05 -1.60 35.63
CA ARG A 207 -6.34 -1.15 36.15
C ARG A 207 -6.72 0.17 35.50
N SER A 208 -7.95 0.24 35.01
CA SER A 208 -8.59 1.48 34.58
C SER A 208 -8.86 2.40 35.78
N GLY A 209 -9.17 3.68 35.52
CA GLY A 209 -9.50 4.66 36.56
C GLY A 209 -10.72 4.29 37.43
N ASP A 210 -11.59 3.41 36.94
CA ASP A 210 -12.75 2.85 37.65
C ASP A 210 -12.45 1.51 38.36
N GLY A 211 -11.19 1.06 38.35
CA GLY A 211 -10.76 -0.22 38.92
C GLY A 211 -11.03 -1.45 38.05
N SER A 212 -11.64 -1.29 36.87
CA SER A 212 -11.88 -2.38 35.93
C SER A 212 -10.59 -2.84 35.23
N GLN A 213 -10.53 -4.12 34.86
CA GLN A 213 -9.42 -4.68 34.10
C GLN A 213 -9.60 -4.38 32.61
N LYS A 214 -8.61 -3.74 31.98
CA LYS A 214 -8.63 -3.44 30.54
C LYS A 214 -7.76 -4.44 29.79
N ASN A 215 -8.37 -5.54 29.36
CA ASN A 215 -7.65 -6.58 28.60
C ASN A 215 -7.33 -6.12 27.16
N PRO A 216 -6.19 -6.51 26.59
CA PRO A 216 -5.80 -6.18 25.22
C PRO A 216 -6.56 -6.97 24.15
N SER A 217 -7.86 -7.27 24.36
CA SER A 217 -8.63 -8.11 23.43
C SER A 217 -8.75 -7.52 22.02
N ALA A 218 -8.76 -6.18 21.91
CA ALA A 218 -8.85 -5.51 20.62
C ALA A 218 -7.59 -5.67 19.74
N THR A 219 -6.45 -6.09 20.30
CA THR A 219 -5.29 -6.48 19.49
C THR A 219 -5.54 -7.76 18.69
N CYS A 220 -6.59 -8.51 19.01
CA CYS A 220 -7.00 -9.70 18.25
C CYS A 220 -8.33 -9.48 17.52
N THR A 221 -9.35 -8.98 18.23
CA THR A 221 -10.74 -8.99 17.73
C THR A 221 -11.18 -7.70 17.05
N SER A 222 -10.47 -6.60 17.25
CA SER A 222 -10.88 -5.27 16.76
C SER A 222 -9.71 -4.35 16.41
N TYR A 223 -8.71 -4.92 15.71
CA TYR A 223 -7.49 -4.22 15.31
C TYR A 223 -7.77 -2.98 14.43
N GLY A 224 -8.83 -2.97 13.63
CA GLY A 224 -9.24 -1.77 12.88
C GLY A 224 -9.56 -0.56 13.77
N ARG A 225 -10.13 -0.79 14.97
CA ARG A 225 -10.38 0.28 15.95
C ARG A 225 -9.07 0.76 16.60
N LEU A 226 -8.13 -0.16 16.81
CA LEU A 226 -6.80 0.15 17.32
C LEU A 226 -6.03 1.05 16.35
N VAL A 227 -6.04 0.73 15.05
CA VAL A 227 -5.42 1.55 14.00
C VAL A 227 -6.10 2.92 13.92
N LYS A 228 -7.44 2.97 13.89
CA LYS A 228 -8.19 4.23 13.83
C LYS A 228 -7.88 5.17 15.00
N ASN A 229 -7.75 4.61 16.20
CA ASN A 229 -7.51 5.37 17.43
C ASN A 229 -6.02 5.57 17.74
N TRP A 230 -5.13 5.24 16.82
CA TRP A 230 -3.70 5.43 17.00
C TRP A 230 -3.38 6.89 17.35
N LYS A 231 -2.49 7.05 18.34
CA LYS A 231 -1.89 8.32 18.71
C LYS A 231 -0.41 8.08 18.94
N LYS A 232 0.44 8.84 18.26
CA LYS A 232 1.90 8.67 18.34
C LYS A 232 2.39 8.66 19.80
N ASP A 233 1.97 9.66 20.59
CA ASP A 233 2.34 9.86 22.01
C ASP A 233 2.09 8.63 22.90
N ASP A 234 1.02 7.87 22.61
CA ASP A 234 0.69 6.67 23.39
C ASP A 234 1.72 5.54 23.18
N PHE A 235 2.48 5.59 22.07
CA PHE A 235 3.38 4.53 21.63
C PHE A 235 4.86 4.95 21.57
N GLU A 236 5.19 6.23 21.78
CA GLU A 236 6.58 6.73 21.63
C GLU A 236 7.61 5.98 22.49
N GLU A 237 7.21 5.52 23.68
CA GLU A 237 8.09 4.79 24.60
C GLU A 237 8.27 3.31 24.21
N ILE A 238 7.28 2.72 23.51
CA ILE A 238 7.25 1.27 23.26
C ILE A 238 7.70 0.89 21.86
N VAL A 239 7.54 1.79 20.88
CA VAL A 239 8.02 1.58 19.50
C VAL A 239 9.55 1.31 19.43
N PRO A 240 10.41 1.94 20.25
CA PRO A 240 11.83 1.60 20.28
C PRO A 240 12.13 0.12 20.64
N LEU A 241 11.20 -0.56 21.31
CA LEU A 241 11.32 -1.98 21.69
C LEU A 241 10.78 -2.93 20.61
N LEU A 242 10.35 -2.42 19.45
CA LEU A 242 9.68 -3.20 18.40
C LEU A 242 10.46 -4.46 18.02
N LYS A 243 11.78 -4.34 17.83
CA LYS A 243 12.66 -5.48 17.50
C LYS A 243 12.59 -6.57 18.58
N ASP A 244 12.70 -6.20 19.84
CA ASP A 244 12.69 -7.15 20.96
C ASP A 244 11.33 -7.81 21.12
N ILE A 245 10.24 -7.07 20.90
CA ILE A 245 8.87 -7.60 20.93
C ILE A 245 8.68 -8.68 19.87
N LEU A 246 9.12 -8.40 18.64
CA LEU A 246 9.05 -9.36 17.54
C LEU A 246 9.90 -10.60 17.83
N TYR A 247 11.08 -10.41 18.43
CA TYR A 247 11.98 -11.49 18.80
C TYR A 247 11.38 -12.40 19.86
N ILE A 248 10.83 -11.80 20.92
CA ILE A 248 10.18 -12.54 22.01
C ILE A 248 8.99 -13.35 21.48
N GLU A 249 8.15 -12.77 20.61
CA GLU A 249 7.04 -13.52 20.02
C GLU A 249 7.52 -14.71 19.20
N GLU A 250 8.56 -14.52 18.39
CA GLU A 250 9.13 -15.60 17.58
C GLU A 250 9.71 -16.72 18.43
N CYS A 251 10.45 -16.38 19.50
CA CYS A 251 10.93 -17.35 20.48
C CYS A 251 9.78 -18.11 21.15
N ILE A 252 8.75 -17.40 21.63
CA ILE A 252 7.59 -18.02 22.28
C ILE A 252 6.87 -18.97 21.32
N ARG A 253 6.65 -18.56 20.06
CA ARG A 253 6.01 -19.41 19.05
C ARG A 253 6.87 -20.63 18.70
N SER A 254 8.18 -20.46 18.53
CA SER A 254 9.11 -21.55 18.26
C SER A 254 9.10 -22.61 19.37
N GLU A 255 9.22 -22.18 20.63
CA GLU A 255 9.17 -23.07 21.80
C GLU A 255 7.81 -23.78 21.91
N TYR A 256 6.72 -23.05 21.69
CA TYR A 256 5.38 -23.62 21.78
C TYR A 256 5.10 -24.60 20.61
N ASP A 257 5.64 -24.34 19.42
CA ASP A 257 5.56 -25.25 18.27
C ASP A 257 6.24 -26.59 18.54
N GLN A 258 7.45 -26.54 19.11
CA GLN A 258 8.23 -27.72 19.47
C GLN A 258 7.53 -28.57 20.55
N THR A 259 6.86 -27.91 21.50
CA THR A 259 6.29 -28.58 22.69
C THR A 259 4.82 -29.02 22.53
N LYS A 260 3.96 -28.24 21.85
CA LYS A 260 2.50 -28.49 21.82
C LYS A 260 1.88 -28.61 20.43
N ARG A 261 2.66 -28.49 19.34
CA ARG A 261 2.20 -28.49 17.93
C ARG A 261 1.11 -27.43 17.69
N ILE A 262 1.49 -26.16 17.53
CA ILE A 262 0.55 -25.04 17.28
C ILE A 262 -0.39 -25.32 16.12
N SER A 263 0.08 -26.08 15.12
CA SER A 263 -0.70 -26.53 13.97
C SER A 263 -2.01 -27.27 14.31
N LYS A 264 -2.23 -27.66 15.58
CA LYS A 264 -3.47 -28.25 16.10
C LYS A 264 -4.52 -27.25 16.56
N PHE A 265 -4.17 -25.98 16.79
CA PHE A 265 -5.13 -24.95 17.20
C PHE A 265 -5.85 -24.37 15.98
N ASN A 266 -7.19 -24.30 16.06
CA ASN A 266 -7.99 -23.64 15.04
C ASN A 266 -7.69 -22.14 15.05
N GLY A 267 -7.40 -21.57 13.87
CA GLY A 267 -7.12 -20.15 13.69
C GLY A 267 -5.66 -19.74 13.84
N VAL A 268 -4.73 -20.69 14.02
CA VAL A 268 -3.30 -20.39 13.92
C VAL A 268 -2.78 -20.79 12.54
N GLU A 269 -2.13 -19.85 11.86
CA GLU A 269 -1.45 -20.14 10.60
C GLU A 269 -0.39 -21.22 10.82
N LYS A 270 -0.45 -22.27 9.99
CA LYS A 270 0.39 -23.46 10.10
C LYS A 270 1.81 -23.25 9.59
N ASN A 271 2.11 -22.08 9.04
CA ASN A 271 3.44 -21.72 8.59
C ASN A 271 4.27 -21.30 9.81
N SER A 272 5.57 -21.65 9.82
CA SER A 272 6.48 -21.18 10.86
C SER A 272 6.45 -19.65 10.88
N TYR A 273 6.00 -19.06 11.98
CA TYR A 273 6.08 -17.62 12.19
C TYR A 273 7.56 -17.24 12.26
N LYS A 274 8.05 -16.63 11.19
CA LYS A 274 9.43 -16.17 11.06
C LYS A 274 9.32 -14.70 10.67
N PHE A 275 9.21 -13.84 11.66
CA PHE A 275 9.25 -12.40 11.41
C PHE A 275 10.71 -11.94 11.30
N ILE A 276 11.59 -12.55 12.08
CA ILE A 276 13.02 -12.30 12.19
C ILE A 276 13.86 -13.34 11.45
N THR A 277 13.59 -14.64 11.60
CA THR A 277 14.40 -15.70 10.96
C THR A 277 14.12 -15.96 9.47
N LEU A 278 13.39 -15.08 8.78
CA LEU A 278 13.32 -15.08 7.31
C LEU A 278 14.65 -14.69 6.67
N VAL A 279 15.51 -13.99 7.41
CA VAL A 279 16.89 -13.73 7.03
C VAL A 279 17.79 -14.68 7.82
N SER A 280 18.60 -15.44 7.11
CA SER A 280 19.68 -16.25 7.70
C SER A 280 20.64 -15.33 8.46
N LEU A 281 20.42 -15.14 9.77
CA LEU A 281 21.43 -14.57 10.64
C LEU A 281 22.31 -15.73 11.17
N PRO A 282 23.64 -15.63 11.07
CA PRO A 282 24.52 -16.59 11.71
C PRO A 282 24.29 -16.50 13.22
N CYS A 283 23.88 -17.62 13.82
CA CYS A 283 23.77 -17.77 15.27
C CYS A 283 25.07 -17.35 15.93
N SER A 284 25.09 -16.17 16.56
CA SER A 284 26.00 -15.78 17.65
C SER A 284 25.63 -14.35 18.05
N ASN A 285 24.76 -14.20 19.06
CA ASN A 285 24.92 -13.13 20.04
C ASN A 285 24.05 -13.45 21.25
N SER A 286 24.73 -13.77 22.35
CA SER A 286 24.17 -13.89 23.69
C SER A 286 23.50 -12.59 24.09
N LEU A 287 22.24 -12.68 24.50
CA LEU A 287 21.52 -11.60 25.17
C LEU A 287 22.20 -11.32 26.51
N ILE A 288 22.87 -10.17 26.63
CA ILE A 288 23.25 -9.61 27.92
C ILE A 288 22.04 -8.83 28.42
N ILE A 289 21.26 -9.46 29.31
CA ILE A 289 20.29 -8.75 30.13
C ILE A 289 21.09 -8.02 31.21
N THR A 290 21.39 -6.74 31.01
CA THR A 290 21.88 -5.90 32.08
C THR A 290 20.71 -5.63 33.04
N ARG A 291 20.78 -6.22 34.23
CA ARG A 291 19.98 -5.78 35.38
C ARG A 291 20.29 -4.31 35.61
N TYR A 292 19.28 -3.46 35.51
CA TYR A 292 19.30 -2.21 36.23
C TYR A 292 18.83 -2.52 37.65
N ASP A 293 19.76 -2.36 38.60
CA ASP A 293 19.48 -2.39 40.04
C ASP A 293 18.57 -1.21 40.44
#